data_AF-A0A7Z2PW69-F1
#
_entry.id   AF-A0A7Z2PW69-F1
#
_cell.length_a   1.000
_cell.length_b   1.000
_cell.length_c   1.000
_cell.angle_alpha   90.00
_cell.angle_beta   90.00
_cell.angle_gamma   90.00
#
_symmetry.space_group_name_H-M   'P 1'
#
loop_
_entity.id
_entity.type
_entity.pdbx_description
1 polymer ?
#
loop_
_entity_poly.entity_id
_entity_poly.type
_entity_poly.pdbx_seq_one_letter_code
_entity_poly.pdbx_strand_id
1 'polypeptide(L)'
;MTDLQPHRQPRPTAPLSAGARFIRGFTRIGAVVAVLVALIGVATTVVIAYDRHNSAETSYQSAKCIASLARLGYQFKKKEYSNALDYSVEGCSGYYHSYTPLNEVIAIAAKPAPTFVTGDAPSILGWGLVITGLIAIVAYLAFWAIGWLCAGFTRDA
;
A
#
# COMPACT_ATOMS: atom_id res chain seq x y z
N MET A 1 44.48 13.95 57.26
CA MET A 1 43.99 13.04 56.21
C MET A 1 42.66 12.49 56.68
N THR A 2 41.56 13.06 56.17
CA THR A 2 40.21 12.57 56.38
C THR A 2 39.49 12.75 55.06
N ASP A 3 39.61 11.74 54.20
CA ASP A 3 38.83 11.61 52.99
C ASP A 3 37.36 11.39 53.39
N LEU A 4 36.52 12.40 53.18
CA LEU A 4 35.08 12.23 53.16
C LEU A 4 34.74 11.39 51.94
N GLN A 5 34.49 10.09 52.15
CA GLN A 5 33.85 9.26 51.12
C GLN A 5 32.47 9.86 50.80
N PRO A 6 32.17 10.22 49.53
CA PRO A 6 30.81 10.56 49.17
C PRO A 6 29.98 9.28 49.27
N HIS A 7 28.99 9.29 50.16
CA HIS A 7 27.90 8.33 50.14
C HIS A 7 27.28 8.36 48.73
N ARG A 8 27.67 7.40 47.88
CA ARG A 8 26.90 7.03 46.70
C ARG A 8 25.58 6.49 47.22
N GLN A 9 24.59 7.39 47.35
CA GLN A 9 23.21 6.96 47.42
C GLN A 9 23.00 5.98 46.25
N PRO A 10 22.49 4.75 46.47
CA PRO A 10 22.02 3.95 45.36
C PRO A 10 21.03 4.84 44.61
N ARG A 11 21.22 5.01 43.30
CA ARG A 11 20.26 5.70 42.42
C ARG A 11 18.87 5.35 42.92
N PRO A 12 18.01 6.31 43.27
CA PRO A 12 16.70 5.97 43.80
C PRO A 12 16.00 5.16 42.70
N THR A 13 15.90 3.86 42.92
CA THR A 13 14.93 2.98 42.29
C THR A 13 13.57 3.33 42.91
N ALA A 14 13.19 4.61 42.83
CA ALA A 14 11.84 5.03 43.15
C ALA A 14 10.95 4.22 42.20
N PRO A 15 10.02 3.40 42.72
CA PRO A 15 9.14 2.63 41.87
C PRO A 15 8.44 3.61 40.92
N LEU A 16 8.52 3.37 39.61
CA LEU A 16 7.84 4.20 38.62
C LEU A 16 6.39 4.40 39.09
N SER A 17 5.93 5.66 39.13
CA SER A 17 4.54 5.99 39.39
C SER A 17 3.64 5.19 38.44
N ALA A 18 2.43 4.84 38.88
CA ALA A 18 1.50 4.03 38.09
C ALA A 18 1.34 4.58 36.66
N GLY A 19 1.19 5.91 36.52
CA GLY A 19 1.13 6.59 35.22
C GLY A 19 2.36 6.38 34.33
N ALA A 20 3.58 6.39 34.88
CA ALA A 20 4.80 6.15 34.10
C ALA A 20 4.92 4.68 33.63
N ARG A 21 4.32 3.72 34.34
CA ARG A 21 4.21 2.33 33.90
C ARG A 21 3.20 2.17 32.76
N PHE A 22 2.07 2.87 32.82
CA PHE A 22 1.06 2.86 31.75
C PHE A 22 1.60 3.45 30.45
N ILE A 23 2.27 4.61 30.49
CA ILE A 23 2.88 5.21 29.29
C ILE A 23 3.88 4.25 28.66
N ARG A 24 4.73 3.59 29.46
CA ARG A 24 5.70 2.59 28.97
C ARG A 24 5.04 1.31 28.44
N GLY A 25 3.93 0.88 29.02
CA GLY A 25 3.18 -0.29 28.57
C GLY A 25 2.52 -0.04 27.21
N PHE A 26 1.77 1.05 27.10
CA PHE A 26 1.06 1.40 25.87
C PHE A 26 2.00 1.81 24.72
N THR A 27 3.15 2.42 25.01
CA THR A 27 4.19 2.66 23.97
C THR A 27 4.76 1.36 23.41
N ARG A 28 4.99 0.35 24.24
CA ARG A 28 5.45 -0.97 23.78
C ARG A 28 4.39 -1.66 22.92
N ILE A 29 3.13 -1.64 23.35
CA ILE A 29 2.01 -2.20 22.58
C ILE A 29 1.87 -1.46 21.25
N GLY A 30 1.88 -0.13 21.28
CA GLY A 30 1.83 0.71 20.08
C GLY A 30 2.98 0.43 19.12
N ALA A 31 4.20 0.21 19.62
CA ALA A 31 5.35 -0.14 18.79
C ALA A 31 5.17 -1.51 18.12
N VAL A 32 4.70 -2.53 18.86
CA VAL A 32 4.43 -3.86 18.29
C VAL A 32 3.33 -3.78 17.22
N VAL A 33 2.25 -3.05 17.49
CA VAL A 33 1.17 -2.86 16.52
C VAL A 33 1.66 -2.13 15.27
N ALA A 34 2.45 -1.07 15.42
CA ALA A 34 3.01 -0.34 14.28
C ALA A 34 3.93 -1.22 13.40
N VAL A 35 4.75 -2.07 14.03
CA VAL A 35 5.58 -3.04 13.30
C VAL A 35 4.72 -4.07 12.56
N LEU A 36 3.67 -4.60 13.18
CA LEU A 36 2.75 -5.53 12.51
C LEU A 36 2.04 -4.88 11.32
N VAL A 37 1.58 -3.64 11.47
CA VAL A 37 0.97 -2.86 10.39
C VAL A 37 1.96 -2.67 9.24
N ALA A 38 3.22 -2.33 9.55
CA ALA A 38 4.24 -2.18 8.52
C ALA A 38 4.52 -3.50 7.80
N LEU A 39 4.69 -4.61 8.52
CA LEU A 39 4.97 -5.92 7.92
C LEU A 39 3.85 -6.39 6.99
N ILE A 40 2.59 -6.25 7.42
CA ILE A 40 1.43 -6.64 6.60
C ILE A 40 1.25 -5.66 5.43
N GLY A 41 1.36 -4.35 5.67
CA GLY A 41 1.16 -3.33 4.64
C GLY A 41 2.22 -3.35 3.55
N VAL A 42 3.48 -3.62 3.89
CA VAL A 42 4.55 -3.78 2.88
C VAL A 42 4.26 -5.01 2.00
N ALA A 43 3.86 -6.14 2.59
CA ALA A 43 3.56 -7.33 1.81
C ALA A 43 2.34 -7.12 0.89
N THR A 44 1.26 -6.51 1.39
CA THR A 44 0.06 -6.27 0.56
C THR A 44 0.32 -5.30 -0.57
N THR A 45 1.10 -4.24 -0.34
CA THR A 45 1.44 -3.26 -1.38
C THR A 45 2.29 -3.87 -2.49
N VAL A 46 3.20 -4.79 -2.15
CA VAL A 46 3.99 -5.55 -3.14
C VAL A 46 3.09 -6.44 -4.00
N VAL A 47 2.16 -7.18 -3.38
CA VAL A 47 1.22 -8.05 -4.11
C VAL A 47 0.34 -7.23 -5.05
N ILE A 48 -0.23 -6.12 -4.58
CA ILE A 48 -1.08 -5.25 -5.40
C ILE A 48 -0.29 -4.67 -6.58
N ALA A 49 0.97 -4.28 -6.38
CA ALA A 49 1.80 -3.77 -7.46
C ALA A 49 2.08 -4.84 -8.53
N TYR A 50 2.31 -6.09 -8.11
CA TYR A 50 2.50 -7.21 -9.03
C TYR A 50 1.22 -7.52 -9.83
N ASP A 51 0.07 -7.59 -9.16
CA ASP A 51 -1.22 -7.82 -9.83
C ASP A 51 -1.54 -6.73 -10.85
N ARG A 52 -1.19 -5.48 -10.51
CA ARG A 52 -1.38 -4.33 -11.40
C ARG A 52 -0.45 -4.38 -12.61
N HIS A 53 0.79 -4.81 -12.42
CA HIS A 53 1.71 -5.04 -13.54
C HIS A 53 1.19 -6.14 -14.48
N ASN A 54 0.80 -7.29 -13.93
CA ASN A 54 0.30 -8.43 -14.72
C ASN A 54 -1.00 -8.08 -15.47
N SER A 55 -1.88 -7.31 -14.83
CA SER A 55 -3.10 -6.78 -15.47
C SER A 55 -2.77 -5.81 -16.62
N ALA A 56 -1.78 -4.94 -16.44
CA ALA A 56 -1.32 -4.03 -17.50
C ALA A 56 -0.69 -4.79 -18.68
N GLU A 57 0.13 -5.82 -18.42
CA GLU A 57 0.69 -6.69 -19.46
C GLU A 57 -0.41 -7.41 -20.25
N THR A 58 -1.38 -8.01 -19.55
CA THR A 58 -2.50 -8.71 -20.20
C THR A 58 -3.35 -7.76 -21.04
N SER A 59 -3.60 -6.54 -20.55
CA SER A 59 -4.29 -5.47 -21.27
C SER A 59 -3.51 -5.02 -22.52
N TYR A 60 -2.18 -4.94 -22.42
CA TYR A 60 -1.32 -4.55 -23.53
C TYR A 60 -1.25 -5.64 -24.61
N GLN A 61 -1.14 -6.92 -24.23
CA GLN A 61 -1.14 -8.04 -25.16
C GLN A 61 -2.49 -8.15 -25.89
N SER A 62 -3.61 -7.98 -25.18
CA SER A 62 -4.93 -7.96 -25.81
C SER A 62 -5.10 -6.76 -26.76
N ALA A 63 -4.63 -5.57 -26.38
CA ALA A 63 -4.63 -4.40 -27.26
C ALA A 63 -3.80 -4.63 -28.54
N LYS A 64 -2.62 -5.27 -28.43
CA LYS A 64 -1.80 -5.64 -29.60
C LYS A 64 -2.51 -6.61 -30.54
N CYS A 65 -3.15 -7.63 -29.98
CA CYS A 65 -3.94 -8.60 -30.74
C CYS A 65 -5.06 -7.89 -31.53
N ILE A 66 -5.86 -7.07 -30.85
CA ILE A 66 -6.95 -6.29 -31.46
C ILE A 66 -6.42 -5.32 -32.53
N ALA A 67 -5.32 -4.60 -32.24
CA ALA A 67 -4.72 -3.67 -33.19
C ALA A 67 -4.17 -4.37 -34.44
N SER A 68 -3.66 -5.60 -34.30
CA SER A 68 -3.21 -6.40 -35.45
C SER A 68 -4.39 -6.78 -36.36
N LEU A 69 -5.50 -7.25 -35.78
CA LEU A 69 -6.74 -7.57 -36.51
C LEU A 69 -7.33 -6.33 -37.19
N ALA A 70 -7.34 -5.19 -36.49
CA ALA A 70 -7.81 -3.92 -37.05
C ALA A 70 -6.96 -3.49 -38.27
N ARG A 71 -5.63 -3.64 -38.19
CA ARG A 71 -4.71 -3.34 -39.30
C ARG A 71 -4.86 -4.31 -40.49
N LEU A 72 -5.30 -5.53 -40.23
CA LEU A 72 -5.65 -6.53 -41.26
C LEU A 72 -7.04 -6.28 -41.88
N GLY A 73 -7.76 -5.24 -41.45
CA GLY A 73 -9.05 -4.86 -42.00
C GLY A 73 -10.26 -5.57 -41.36
N TYR A 74 -10.07 -6.22 -40.21
CA TYR A 74 -11.17 -6.87 -39.49
C TYR A 74 -12.21 -5.85 -39.02
N GLN A 75 -13.50 -6.13 -39.26
CA GLN A 75 -14.59 -5.30 -38.77
C GLN A 75 -15.19 -5.89 -37.48
N PHE A 76 -14.95 -5.21 -36.36
CA PHE A 76 -15.53 -5.59 -35.07
C PHE A 76 -17.04 -5.36 -35.06
N LYS A 77 -17.80 -6.36 -34.62
CA LYS A 77 -19.24 -6.22 -34.40
C LYS A 77 -19.48 -5.37 -33.16
N LYS A 78 -20.66 -4.73 -33.06
CA LYS A 78 -21.09 -4.12 -31.80
C LYS A 78 -21.58 -5.19 -30.82
N LYS A 79 -21.45 -4.94 -29.53
CA LYS A 79 -22.01 -5.81 -28.50
C LYS A 79 -23.54 -5.77 -28.54
N GLU A 80 -24.16 -6.91 -28.24
CA GLU A 80 -25.63 -7.10 -28.33
C GLU A 80 -26.42 -6.10 -27.46
N TYR A 81 -25.84 -5.64 -26.36
CA TYR A 81 -26.46 -4.71 -25.41
C TYR A 81 -25.76 -3.35 -25.28
N SER A 82 -24.84 -3.01 -26.19
CA SER A 82 -24.03 -1.78 -26.08
C SER A 82 -23.58 -1.27 -27.45
N ASN A 83 -23.43 0.06 -27.56
CA ASN A 83 -22.80 0.69 -28.73
C ASN A 83 -21.29 0.43 -28.83
N ALA A 84 -20.68 -0.21 -27.83
CA ALA A 84 -19.27 -0.57 -27.83
C ALA A 84 -18.98 -1.73 -28.78
N LEU A 85 -17.76 -1.74 -29.32
CA LEU A 85 -17.28 -2.81 -30.18
C LEU A 85 -16.95 -4.06 -29.35
N ASP A 86 -17.26 -5.22 -29.92
CA ASP A 86 -16.90 -6.49 -29.37
C ASP A 86 -15.49 -6.87 -29.84
N TYR A 87 -14.56 -6.82 -28.90
CA TYR A 87 -13.16 -7.17 -29.13
C TYR A 87 -12.81 -8.60 -28.70
N SER A 88 -13.80 -9.40 -28.26
CA SER A 88 -13.61 -10.80 -27.87
C SER A 88 -13.57 -11.74 -29.08
N VAL A 89 -12.72 -11.39 -30.05
CA VAL A 89 -12.64 -12.05 -31.36
C VAL A 89 -11.30 -12.78 -31.52
N GLU A 90 -11.34 -13.94 -32.18
CA GLU A 90 -10.17 -14.76 -32.56
C GLU A 90 -9.14 -14.99 -31.43
N GLY A 91 -9.61 -15.23 -30.20
CA GLY A 91 -8.74 -15.55 -29.06
C GLY A 91 -8.07 -14.33 -28.40
N CYS A 92 -8.31 -13.10 -28.88
CA CYS A 92 -7.91 -11.90 -28.16
C CYS A 92 -8.77 -11.75 -26.89
N SER A 93 -8.16 -11.58 -25.71
CA SER A 93 -8.90 -11.35 -24.46
C SER A 93 -9.46 -9.91 -24.40
N GLY A 94 -10.55 -9.64 -25.13
CA GLY A 94 -11.13 -8.30 -25.30
C GLY A 94 -11.88 -7.72 -24.10
N TYR A 95 -11.98 -8.44 -22.97
CA TYR A 95 -12.79 -8.02 -21.82
C TYR A 95 -12.34 -6.67 -21.22
N TYR A 96 -11.02 -6.44 -21.14
CA TYR A 96 -10.45 -5.21 -20.57
C TYR A 96 -10.73 -3.94 -21.38
N HIS A 97 -11.08 -4.10 -22.66
CA HIS A 97 -11.29 -3.01 -23.62
C HIS A 97 -12.77 -2.90 -24.04
N SER A 98 -13.69 -3.50 -23.28
CA SER A 98 -15.12 -3.60 -23.61
C SER A 98 -15.85 -2.27 -23.84
N TYR A 99 -15.29 -1.15 -23.40
CA TYR A 99 -15.89 0.18 -23.53
C TYR A 99 -14.94 1.21 -24.16
N THR A 100 -13.75 0.79 -24.58
CA THR A 100 -12.75 1.68 -25.19
C THR A 100 -12.95 1.73 -26.70
N PRO A 101 -12.95 2.92 -27.32
CA PRO A 101 -13.05 3.04 -28.76
C PRO A 101 -11.77 2.49 -29.45
N LEU A 102 -11.92 2.03 -30.69
CA LEU A 102 -10.85 1.32 -31.41
C LEU A 102 -9.57 2.14 -31.56
N ASN A 103 -9.70 3.45 -31.75
CA ASN A 103 -8.57 4.39 -31.83
C ASN A 103 -7.74 4.40 -30.53
N GLU A 104 -8.38 4.33 -29.37
CA GLU A 104 -7.69 4.26 -28.07
C GLU A 104 -6.99 2.91 -27.89
N VAL A 105 -7.63 1.80 -28.27
CA VAL A 105 -7.01 0.47 -28.20
C VAL A 105 -5.76 0.40 -29.10
N ILE A 106 -5.84 0.97 -30.31
CA ILE A 106 -4.69 1.06 -31.22
C ILE A 106 -3.59 1.96 -30.61
N ALA A 107 -3.97 3.08 -29.97
CA ALA A 107 -3.01 3.95 -29.30
C ALA A 107 -2.31 3.26 -28.13
N ILE A 108 -3.02 2.43 -27.36
CA ILE A 108 -2.44 1.59 -26.29
C ILE A 108 -1.45 0.58 -26.88
N ALA A 109 -1.82 -0.09 -27.98
CA ALA A 109 -0.95 -1.04 -28.67
C ALA A 109 0.31 -0.39 -29.28
N ALA A 110 0.25 0.90 -29.61
CA ALA A 110 1.37 1.66 -30.15
C ALA A 110 2.39 2.11 -29.09
N LYS A 111 2.01 2.08 -27.81
CA LYS A 111 2.93 2.40 -26.71
C LYS A 111 3.97 1.28 -26.51
N PRO A 112 5.13 1.57 -25.89
CA PRO A 112 6.06 0.54 -25.46
C PRO A 112 5.39 -0.43 -24.48
N ALA A 113 5.89 -1.67 -24.43
CA ALA A 113 5.36 -2.67 -23.51
C ALA A 113 5.49 -2.18 -22.05
N PRO A 114 4.45 -2.36 -21.22
CA PRO A 114 4.55 -2.00 -19.82
C PRO A 114 5.63 -2.85 -19.18
N THR A 115 6.61 -2.19 -18.55
CA THR A 115 7.56 -2.86 -17.66
C THR A 115 7.19 -2.54 -16.22
N PHE A 116 7.71 -3.31 -15.27
CA PHE A 116 7.51 -3.03 -13.85
C PHE A 116 7.98 -1.62 -13.45
N VAL A 117 8.95 -1.05 -14.17
CA VAL A 117 9.55 0.27 -13.87
C VAL A 117 8.87 1.41 -14.63
N THR A 118 8.29 1.13 -15.81
CA THR A 118 7.66 2.15 -16.67
C THR A 118 6.13 2.17 -16.60
N GLY A 119 5.51 1.17 -15.97
CA GLY A 119 4.08 1.13 -15.70
C GLY A 119 3.68 1.83 -14.40
N ASP A 120 2.47 1.58 -13.92
CA ASP A 120 1.94 2.15 -12.67
C ASP A 120 2.42 1.40 -11.41
N ALA A 121 3.07 0.25 -11.55
CA ALA A 121 3.57 -0.54 -10.43
C ALA A 121 4.52 0.21 -9.46
N PRO A 122 5.48 1.06 -9.90
CA PRO A 122 6.36 1.77 -8.99
C PRO A 122 5.66 2.93 -8.28
N SER A 123 4.66 3.57 -8.91
CA SER A 123 3.86 4.60 -8.24
C SER A 123 2.95 3.96 -7.18
N ILE A 124 2.36 2.81 -7.47
CA ILE A 124 1.56 2.03 -6.52
C ILE A 124 2.39 1.55 -5.33
N LEU A 125 3.61 1.04 -5.58
CA LEU A 125 4.55 0.70 -4.51
C LEU A 125 4.89 1.93 -3.66
N GLY A 126 5.26 3.04 -4.30
CA GLY A 126 5.63 4.27 -3.61
C GLY A 126 4.52 4.79 -2.71
N TRP A 127 3.32 5.00 -3.28
CA TRP A 127 2.15 5.46 -2.53
C TRP A 127 1.69 4.44 -1.48
N GLY A 128 1.74 3.15 -1.80
CA GLY A 128 1.40 2.08 -0.87
C GLY A 128 2.29 2.07 0.37
N LEU A 129 3.60 2.23 0.19
CA LEU A 129 4.55 2.33 1.31
C LEU A 129 4.35 3.60 2.13
N VAL A 130 4.07 4.74 1.49
CA VAL A 130 3.76 5.99 2.19
C VAL A 130 2.49 5.85 3.05
N ILE A 131 1.42 5.30 2.49
CA ILE A 131 0.16 5.07 3.21
C ILE A 131 0.40 4.11 4.38
N THR A 132 1.10 3.00 4.15
CA THR A 132 1.44 2.03 5.19
C THR A 132 2.23 2.68 6.34
N GLY A 133 3.23 3.49 6.00
CA GLY A 133 4.02 4.24 6.99
C GLY A 133 3.17 5.21 7.81
N LEU A 134 2.29 5.97 7.15
CA LEU A 134 1.39 6.89 7.84
C LEU A 134 0.43 6.15 8.78
N ILE A 135 -0.15 5.02 8.36
CA ILE A 135 -1.04 4.22 9.21
C ILE A 135 -0.27 3.67 10.41
N ALA A 136 0.97 3.19 10.22
CA ALA A 136 1.80 2.71 11.31
C ALA A 136 2.13 3.82 12.33
N ILE A 137 2.45 5.02 11.87
CA ILE A 137 2.70 6.20 12.72
C ILE A 137 1.43 6.58 13.50
N VAL A 138 0.29 6.67 12.82
CA VAL A 138 -1.00 7.01 13.45
C VAL A 138 -1.38 5.97 14.50
N ALA A 139 -1.21 4.68 14.20
CA ALA A 139 -1.44 3.61 15.16
C ALA A 139 -0.55 3.76 16.41
N TYR A 140 0.76 3.99 16.22
CA TYR A 140 1.66 4.23 17.35
C TYR A 140 1.23 5.45 18.18
N LEU A 141 0.92 6.57 17.54
CA LEU A 141 0.50 7.80 18.22
C LEU A 141 -0.82 7.63 18.96
N ALA A 142 -1.76 6.85 18.42
CA ALA A 142 -3.02 6.54 19.10
C ALA A 142 -2.75 5.78 20.41
N PHE A 143 -1.95 4.71 20.37
CA PHE A 143 -1.58 3.97 21.58
C PHE A 143 -0.76 4.82 22.56
N TRP A 144 0.13 5.67 22.06
CA TRP A 144 0.86 6.63 22.88
C TRP A 144 -0.08 7.61 23.59
N ALA A 145 -1.04 8.20 22.87
CA ALA A 145 -2.03 9.13 23.44
C ALA A 145 -2.93 8.45 24.47
N ILE A 146 -3.38 7.21 24.22
CA ILE A 146 -4.12 6.40 25.20
C ILE A 146 -3.27 6.20 26.47
N GLY A 147 -1.98 5.91 26.33
CA GLY A 147 -1.07 5.80 27.46
C GLY A 147 -0.98 7.07 28.31
N TRP A 148 -1.00 8.24 27.67
CA TRP A 148 -1.04 9.54 28.37
C TRP A 148 -2.37 9.82 29.05
N LEU A 149 -3.50 9.50 28.40
CA LEU A 149 -4.83 9.64 29.00
C LEU A 149 -4.95 8.78 30.26
N CYS A 150 -4.58 7.50 30.18
CA CYS A 150 -4.58 6.59 31.33
C CYS A 150 -3.60 7.02 32.44
N ALA A 151 -2.48 7.64 32.08
CA ALA A 151 -1.54 8.19 33.06
C ALA A 151 -2.06 9.47 33.74
N GLY A 152 -2.85 10.28 33.03
CA GLY A 152 -3.53 11.46 33.59
C GLY A 152 -4.55 11.07 34.65
N PHE A 153 -5.41 10.08 34.38
CA PHE A 153 -6.41 9.60 35.35
C PHE A 153 -5.80 8.90 36.58
N THR A 154 -4.58 8.37 36.48
CA THR A 154 -3.89 7.69 37.60
C THR A 154 -2.96 8.61 38.40
N ARG A 155 -2.92 9.91 38.05
CA ARG A 155 -2.15 10.91 38.79
C ARG A 155 -2.92 11.47 40.01
N ASP A 156 -4.24 11.33 40.01
CA ASP A 156 -5.16 11.85 41.04
C ASP A 156 -5.74 10.74 41.95
N ALA A 157 -5.25 9.49 41.85
CA ALA A 157 -5.69 8.34 42.63
C ALA A 157 -4.63 7.87 43.65
#